data_AF-A0AAP9H7B7-F1
#
_entry.id   AF-A0AAP9H7B7-F1
#
_cell.length_a   1.000
_cell.length_b   1.000
_cell.length_c   1.000
_cell.angle_alpha   90.00
_cell.angle_beta   90.00
_cell.angle_gamma   90.00
#
_symmetry.space_group_name_H-M   'P 1'
#
loop_
_entity.id
_entity.type
_entity.pdbx_description
1 polymer ?
#
loop_
_entity_poly.entity_id
_entity_poly.type
_entity_poly.pdbx_seq_one_letter_code
_entity_poly.pdbx_strand_id
1 'polypeptide(L)'
;MNVVSAILFSLFLASTITTYGYSALKTERHIMLCTLFREKSGYLPNGMTLAQNGGAFFTFQKDLYFFLPLIVRKGSFTVRNMKSEHYDFIRSLPHETTGWLKIKFYLFTITTTLLF
;
A
#
# COMPACT_ATOMS: atom_id res chain seq x y z
N MET A 1 -13.83 -7.04 -32.07
CA MET A 1 -13.03 -7.34 -30.87
C MET A 1 -12.57 -8.79 -30.95
N ASN A 2 -11.27 -9.05 -30.91
CA ASN A 2 -10.77 -10.43 -30.85
C ASN A 2 -11.20 -11.06 -29.52
N VAL A 3 -11.60 -12.34 -29.50
CA VAL A 3 -12.04 -13.06 -28.30
C VAL A 3 -11.03 -12.93 -27.15
N VAL A 4 -9.74 -12.94 -27.50
CA VAL A 4 -8.62 -12.70 -26.57
C VAL A 4 -8.70 -11.33 -25.89
N SER A 5 -9.02 -10.27 -26.63
CA SER A 5 -9.16 -8.91 -26.09
C SER A 5 -10.37 -8.78 -25.17
N ALA A 6 -11.47 -9.46 -25.48
CA ALA A 6 -12.64 -9.49 -24.60
C ALA A 6 -12.33 -10.20 -23.27
N ILE A 7 -11.63 -11.34 -23.32
CA ILE A 7 -11.21 -12.10 -22.13
C ILE A 7 -10.27 -11.27 -21.24
N LEU A 8 -9.27 -10.61 -21.83
CA LEU A 8 -8.35 -9.75 -21.09
C LEU A 8 -9.06 -8.57 -20.42
N PHE A 9 -10.01 -7.94 -21.12
CA PHE A 9 -10.78 -6.83 -20.57
C PHE A 9 -11.66 -7.26 -19.39
N SER A 10 -12.31 -8.43 -19.48
CA SER A 10 -13.09 -8.98 -18.36
C SER A 10 -12.21 -9.33 -17.15
N LEU A 11 -11.02 -9.90 -17.37
CA LEU A 11 -10.05 -10.17 -16.30
C LEU A 11 -9.56 -8.89 -15.62
N PHE A 12 -9.31 -7.84 -16.41
CA PHE A 12 -8.91 -6.53 -15.89
C PHE A 12 -10.01 -5.88 -15.01
N LEU A 13 -11.27 -5.96 -15.44
CA LEU A 13 -12.39 -5.46 -14.63
C LEU A 13 -12.49 -6.22 -13.29
N ALA A 14 -12.38 -7.56 -13.33
CA ALA A 14 -12.44 -8.39 -12.14
C ALA A 14 -11.28 -8.12 -11.17
N SER A 15 -10.06 -7.93 -11.68
CA SER A 15 -8.88 -7.63 -10.86
C SER A 15 -8.98 -6.24 -10.24
N THR A 16 -9.53 -5.28 -10.97
CA THR A 16 -9.78 -3.91 -10.48
C THR A 16 -10.76 -3.94 -9.31
N ILE A 17 -11.92 -4.58 -9.47
CA ILE A 17 -12.93 -4.71 -8.40
C ILE A 17 -12.35 -5.40 -7.17
N THR A 18 -11.59 -6.48 -7.38
CA THR A 18 -10.94 -7.22 -6.28
C THR A 18 -9.94 -6.36 -5.53
N THR A 19 -9.12 -5.57 -6.24
CA THR A 19 -8.10 -4.72 -5.62
C THR A 19 -8.72 -3.56 -4.83
N TYR A 20 -9.74 -2.90 -5.40
CA TYR A 20 -10.46 -1.83 -4.70
C TYR A 20 -11.27 -2.38 -3.52
N GLY A 21 -11.95 -3.51 -3.68
CA GLY A 21 -12.69 -4.18 -2.60
C GLY A 21 -11.77 -4.63 -1.46
N TYR A 22 -10.63 -5.25 -1.78
CA TYR A 22 -9.63 -5.64 -0.79
C TYR A 22 -9.08 -4.41 -0.05
N SER A 23 -8.83 -3.32 -0.77
CA SER A 23 -8.37 -2.09 -0.12
C SER A 23 -9.42 -1.47 0.80
N ALA A 24 -10.70 -1.45 0.39
CA ALA A 24 -11.79 -0.92 1.20
C ALA A 24 -11.90 -1.68 2.53
N LEU A 25 -11.87 -3.02 2.48
CA LEU A 25 -11.90 -3.90 3.66
C LEU A 25 -10.69 -3.75 4.58
N LYS A 26 -9.56 -3.26 4.07
CA LYS A 26 -8.32 -3.06 4.86
C LYS A 26 -8.10 -1.62 5.30
N THR A 27 -9.08 -0.74 5.12
CA THR A 27 -9.02 0.64 5.60
C THR A 27 -8.85 0.71 7.11
N GLU A 28 -9.58 -0.11 7.87
CA GLU A 28 -9.44 -0.23 9.33
C GLU A 28 -8.01 -0.61 9.75
N ARG A 29 -7.38 -1.53 9.02
CA ARG A 29 -5.99 -1.94 9.30
C ARG A 29 -4.99 -0.82 9.01
N HIS A 30 -5.25 -0.02 7.98
CA HIS A 30 -4.45 1.17 7.70
C HIS A 30 -4.57 2.21 8.83
N ILE A 31 -5.79 2.46 9.32
CA ILE A 31 -6.02 3.37 10.45
C ILE A 31 -5.29 2.87 11.69
N MET A 32 -5.38 1.57 12.00
CA MET A 32 -4.65 0.95 13.11
C MET A 32 -3.13 1.16 13.00
N LEU A 33 -2.54 0.96 11.82
CA LEU A 33 -1.12 1.21 11.56
C LEU A 33 -0.74 2.68 11.76
N CYS A 34 -1.58 3.61 11.31
CA CYS A 34 -1.39 5.04 11.55
C CYS A 34 -1.46 5.37 13.05
N THR A 35 -2.39 4.77 13.80
CA THR A 35 -2.49 4.97 15.25
C THR A 35 -1.25 4.45 15.97
N LEU A 36 -0.80 3.22 15.67
CA LEU A 36 0.44 2.65 16.24
C LEU A 36 1.67 3.51 15.90
N PHE A 37 1.72 4.02 14.67
CA PHE A 37 2.80 4.90 14.24
C PHE A 37 2.77 6.24 14.99
N ARG A 38 1.58 6.82 15.20
CA ARG A 38 1.39 8.07 15.96
C ARG A 38 1.78 7.89 17.41
N GLU A 39 1.38 6.78 18.03
CA GLU A 39 1.71 6.47 19.43
C GLU A 39 3.23 6.37 19.62
N LYS A 40 3.93 5.77 18.65
CA LYS A 40 5.40 5.63 18.72
C LYS A 40 6.15 6.92 18.37
N SER A 41 5.72 7.63 17.33
CA SER A 41 6.48 8.74 16.75
C SER A 41 6.00 10.12 17.23
N GLY A 42 4.85 10.20 17.91
CA GLY A 42 4.23 11.44 18.38
C GLY A 42 3.52 12.27 17.30
N TYR A 43 3.74 11.99 16.01
CA TYR A 43 3.14 12.69 14.88
C TYR A 43 2.94 11.77 13.68
N LEU A 44 1.98 12.11 12.81
CA LEU A 44 1.85 11.48 11.48
C LEU A 44 2.60 12.35 10.45
N PRO A 45 3.41 11.77 9.56
CA PRO A 45 4.01 12.51 8.46
C PRO A 45 2.92 13.15 7.58
N ASN A 46 3.08 14.40 7.15
CA ASN A 46 2.09 15.12 6.34
C ASN A 46 1.67 14.34 5.07
N GLY A 47 2.59 13.58 4.47
CA GLY A 47 2.28 12.71 3.33
C GLY A 47 1.28 11.59 3.65
N MET A 48 1.27 11.06 4.89
CA MET A 48 0.25 10.09 5.32
C MET A 48 -1.09 10.78 5.57
N THR A 49 -1.09 11.93 6.24
CA THR A 49 -2.32 12.67 6.56
C THR A 49 -3.05 13.10 5.29
N LEU A 50 -2.31 13.57 4.29
CA LEU A 50 -2.85 13.94 2.98
C LEU A 50 -3.43 12.73 2.24
N ALA A 51 -2.72 11.60 2.30
CA ALA A 51 -3.14 10.38 1.62
C ALA A 51 -4.29 9.64 2.33
N GLN A 52 -4.46 9.85 3.65
CA GLN A 52 -5.62 9.40 4.41
C GLN A 52 -6.90 10.17 4.03
N ASN A 53 -6.76 11.48 3.76
CA ASN A 53 -7.88 12.35 3.33
C ASN A 53 -8.13 12.32 1.81
N GLY A 54 -7.20 11.77 1.02
CA GLY A 54 -7.26 11.78 -0.44
C GLY A 54 -8.22 10.77 -1.09
N GLY A 55 -8.96 9.98 -0.31
CA GLY A 55 -9.96 9.04 -0.82
C GLY A 55 -9.38 7.96 -1.76
N ALA A 56 -10.18 7.53 -2.75
CA ALA A 56 -9.86 6.39 -3.62
C ALA A 56 -8.57 6.58 -4.44
N PHE A 57 -8.23 7.82 -4.83
CA PHE A 57 -7.05 8.13 -5.65
C PHE A 57 -5.73 7.94 -4.90
N PHE A 58 -5.68 8.24 -3.61
CA PHE A 58 -4.48 8.07 -2.79
C PHE A 58 -4.42 6.72 -2.09
N THR A 59 -5.32 5.80 -2.43
CA THR A 59 -5.44 4.47 -1.83
C THR A 59 -4.13 3.68 -1.81
N PHE A 60 -3.32 3.77 -2.85
CA PHE A 60 -2.02 3.10 -2.88
C PHE A 60 -0.90 3.98 -2.34
N GLN A 61 -0.95 5.29 -2.60
CA GLN A 61 0.06 6.23 -2.12
C GLN A 61 0.11 6.34 -0.60
N LYS A 62 -1.04 6.25 0.09
CA LYS A 62 -1.10 6.26 1.56
C LYS A 62 -0.33 5.09 2.19
N ASP A 63 -0.29 3.96 1.50
CA ASP A 63 0.31 2.72 1.98
C ASP A 63 1.78 2.59 1.56
N LEU A 64 2.25 3.38 0.59
CA LEU A 64 3.64 3.35 0.12
C LEU A 64 4.63 3.66 1.25
N TYR A 65 4.30 4.58 2.15
CA TYR A 65 5.21 4.94 3.25
C TYR A 65 5.48 3.75 4.19
N PHE A 66 4.48 2.89 4.43
CA PHE A 66 4.65 1.67 5.21
C PHE A 66 5.22 0.51 4.38
N PHE A 67 4.88 0.46 3.10
CA PHE A 67 5.31 -0.62 2.21
C PHE A 67 6.79 -0.54 1.84
N LEU A 68 7.32 0.65 1.59
CA LEU A 68 8.70 0.82 1.14
C LEU A 68 9.72 0.23 2.14
N PRO A 69 9.69 0.56 3.45
CA PRO A 69 10.61 -0.03 4.43
C PRO A 69 10.54 -1.57 4.55
N LEU A 70 9.39 -2.15 4.22
CA LEU A 70 9.15 -3.60 4.28
C LEU A 70 9.80 -4.35 3.10
N ILE A 71 10.11 -3.67 2.00
CA ILE A 71 10.70 -4.28 0.79
C ILE A 71 12.14 -3.84 0.60
N VAL A 72 12.42 -2.54 0.69
CA VAL A 72 13.74 -2.01 0.37
C VAL A 72 14.67 -1.99 1.60
N ARG A 73 15.97 -2.07 1.35
CA ARG A 73 16.99 -2.06 2.42
C ARG A 73 17.15 -0.64 2.97
N LYS A 74 17.58 -0.55 4.23
CA LYS A 74 17.88 0.73 4.88
C LYS A 74 18.93 1.47 4.04
N GLY A 75 18.70 2.75 3.75
CA GLY A 75 19.59 3.57 2.93
C GLY A 75 19.41 3.43 1.41
N SER A 76 18.50 2.59 0.90
CA SER A 76 18.12 2.62 -0.52
C SER A 76 17.54 3.99 -0.90
N PHE A 77 17.72 4.42 -2.15
CA PHE A 77 17.32 5.76 -2.64
C PHE A 77 15.89 6.14 -2.25
N THR A 78 14.95 5.19 -2.32
CA THR A 78 13.53 5.37 -2.00
C THR A 78 13.23 5.60 -0.51
N VAL A 79 14.09 5.14 0.40
CA VAL A 79 13.94 5.27 1.86
C VAL A 79 15.07 6.10 2.49
N ARG A 80 15.99 6.66 1.70
CA ARG A 80 17.13 7.46 2.18
C ARG A 80 16.70 8.70 2.98
N ASN A 81 15.60 9.33 2.56
CA ASN A 81 15.08 10.54 3.21
C ASN A 81 14.16 10.22 4.40
N MET A 82 13.96 8.94 4.72
CA MET A 82 13.17 8.51 5.86
C MET A 82 14.01 8.52 7.13
N LYS A 83 13.45 9.01 8.25
CA LYS A 83 14.12 8.92 9.55
C LYS A 83 14.39 7.44 9.88
N SER A 84 15.58 7.16 10.38
CA SER A 84 16.02 5.80 10.75
C SER A 84 15.06 5.14 11.74
N GLU A 85 14.57 5.89 12.73
CA GLU A 85 13.61 5.41 13.73
C GLU A 85 12.29 4.95 13.10
N HIS A 86 11.78 5.69 12.10
CA HIS A 86 10.55 5.32 11.41
C HIS A 86 10.75 4.05 10.58
N TYR A 87 11.91 3.93 9.92
CA TYR A 87 12.27 2.74 9.16
C TYR A 87 12.36 1.51 10.07
N ASP A 88 13.07 1.62 11.19
CA ASP A 88 13.29 0.52 12.13
C ASP A 88 11.96 0.10 12.79
N PHE A 89 11.10 1.05 13.14
CA PHE A 89 9.75 0.76 13.64
C PHE A 89 8.94 -0.06 12.64
N ILE A 90 8.83 0.40 11.38
CA ILE A 90 8.03 -0.29 10.37
C ILE A 90 8.60 -1.68 10.07
N ARG A 91 9.93 -1.80 10.05
CA ARG A 91 10.64 -3.08 9.88
C ARG A 91 10.38 -4.05 11.04
N SER A 92 10.19 -3.53 12.24
CA SER A 92 9.92 -4.32 13.45
C SER A 92 8.48 -4.83 13.57
N LEU A 93 7.55 -4.30 12.75
CA LEU A 93 6.15 -4.71 12.80
C LEU A 93 5.98 -6.18 12.38
N PRO A 94 5.16 -6.96 13.09
CA PRO A 94 4.94 -8.36 12.75
C PRO A 94 4.31 -8.52 11.36
N HIS A 95 4.66 -9.62 10.71
CA HIS A 95 4.19 -9.92 9.36
C HIS A 95 2.66 -10.05 9.28
N GLU A 96 2.01 -10.46 10.37
CA GLU A 96 0.55 -10.57 10.45
C GLU A 96 -0.14 -9.19 10.29
N THR A 97 0.50 -8.14 10.79
CA THR A 97 0.00 -6.76 10.73
C THR A 97 0.31 -6.09 9.40
N THR A 98 1.40 -6.48 8.73
CA THR A 98 1.89 -5.83 7.50
C THR A 98 1.65 -6.65 6.23
N GLY A 99 1.29 -7.93 6.34
CA GLY A 99 1.14 -8.85 5.21
C GLY A 99 0.04 -8.42 4.22
N TRP A 100 -1.00 -7.75 4.71
CA TRP A 100 -2.05 -7.22 3.84
C TRP A 100 -1.54 -6.10 2.90
N LEU A 101 -0.52 -5.33 3.30
CA LEU A 101 0.10 -4.35 2.40
C LEU A 101 0.80 -5.04 1.24
N LYS A 102 1.54 -6.13 1.51
CA LYS A 102 2.22 -6.91 0.47
C LYS A 102 1.22 -7.50 -0.53
N ILE A 103 0.14 -8.10 -0.02
CA ILE A 103 -0.93 -8.66 -0.86
C ILE A 103 -1.58 -7.57 -1.71
N LYS A 104 -1.89 -6.41 -1.12
CA LYS A 104 -2.48 -5.27 -1.85
C LYS A 104 -1.58 -4.78 -2.99
N PHE A 105 -0.29 -4.63 -2.76
CA PHE A 105 0.66 -4.22 -3.81
C PHE A 105 0.86 -5.30 -4.86
N TYR A 106 0.82 -6.58 -4.48
CA TYR A 106 0.89 -7.69 -5.44
C TYR A 106 -0.33 -7.71 -6.38
N LEU A 107 -1.54 -7.51 -5.83
CA LEU A 107 -2.76 -7.37 -6.63
C LEU A 107 -2.72 -6.16 -7.57
N PHE A 108 -2.15 -5.04 -7.08
CA PHE A 108 -1.94 -3.86 -7.90
C PHE A 108 -0.97 -4.13 -9.06
N THR A 109 0.15 -4.81 -8.82
CA THR A 109 1.10 -5.17 -9.89
C THR A 109 0.46 -6.08 -10.93
N ILE A 110 -0.32 -7.09 -10.53
CA ILE A 110 -1.05 -7.97 -11.46
C ILE A 110 -2.02 -7.16 -12.31
N THR A 111 -2.81 -6.28 -11.68
CA THR A 111 -3.79 -5.45 -12.39
C THR A 111 -3.11 -4.53 -13.40
N THR A 112 -1.93 -3.99 -13.06
CA THR A 112 -1.14 -3.13 -13.96
C THR A 112 -0.52 -3.93 -15.11
N THR A 113 -0.04 -5.15 -14.86
CA THR A 113 0.49 -6.04 -15.90
C THR A 113 -0.61 -6.51 -16.86
N LEU A 114 -1.85 -6.71 -16.39
CA LEU A 114 -2.98 -7.05 -17.26
C LEU A 114 -3.45 -5.89 -18.17
N LEU A 115 -3.03 -4.66 -17.85
CA LEU A 115 -3.35 -3.46 -18.63
C LEU A 115 -2.38 -3.23 -19.81
N PHE A 116 -1.15 -3.77 -19.74
CA PHE A 116 -0.09 -3.64 -20.75
C PHE A 116 0.07 -4.93 -21.57
#